data_AF-A0A8J7HF68-F1
#
_entry.id   AF-A0A8J7HF68-F1
#
_cell.length_a   1.000
_cell.length_b   1.000
_cell.length_c   1.000
_cell.angle_alpha   90.00
_cell.angle_beta   90.00
_cell.angle_gamma   90.00
#
_symmetry.space_group_name_H-M   'P 1'
#
loop_
_entity.id
_entity.type
_entity.pdbx_description
1 polymer ?
#
loop_
_entity_poly.entity_id
_entity_poly.type
_entity_poly.pdbx_seq_one_letter_code
_entity_poly.pdbx_strand_id
1 'polypeptide(L)' 'MSDRETVLELVKRLPPNVSLREIVREIEFVAAVKEGLEEIDQGQGVSIESVEQMIEAWTTK' A
#
# COMPACT_ATOMS: atom_id res chain seq x y z
N MET A 1 13.17 -9.47 -4.30
CA MET A 1 13.82 -8.20 -3.94
C MET A 1 13.72 -8.07 -2.43
N SER A 2 14.77 -7.64 -1.75
CA SER A 2 14.74 -7.38 -0.31
C SER A 2 13.94 -6.11 0.01
N ASP A 3 13.47 -5.98 1.26
CA ASP A 3 12.79 -4.76 1.70
C ASP A 3 13.69 -3.53 1.57
N ARG A 4 14.99 -3.70 1.84
CA ARG A 4 16.00 -2.63 1.66
C ARG A 4 16.07 -2.14 0.22
N GLU A 5 16.12 -3.05 -0.75
CA GLU A 5 16.16 -2.69 -2.17
C GLU A 5 14.86 -2.01 -2.59
N THR A 6 13.72 -2.46 -2.05
CA THR A 6 12.40 -1.84 -2.28
C THR A 6 12.38 -0.39 -1.80
N VAL A 7 12.86 -0.12 -0.59
CA VAL A 7 12.94 1.24 -0.03
C VAL A 7 13.88 2.12 -0.86
N LEU A 8 15.03 1.60 -1.28
CA LEU A 8 15.97 2.36 -2.11
C LEU A 8 15.35 2.74 -3.47
N GLU A 9 14.64 1.82 -4.11
CA GLU A 9 13.94 2.10 -5.37
C GLU A 9 12.78 3.08 -5.18
N LEU A 10 12.03 2.98 -4.09
CA LEU A 10 10.99 3.95 -3.73
C LEU A 10 11.58 5.35 -3.62
N VAL A 11 12.60 5.53 -2.79
CA VAL A 11 13.22 6.84 -2.55
C VAL A 11 13.79 7.46 -3.83
N LYS A 12 14.37 6.67 -4.74
CA LYS A 12 14.86 7.16 -6.03
C LYS A 12 13.77 7.75 -6.92
N ARG A 13 12.52 7.34 -6.76
CA ARG A 13 11.37 7.78 -7.57
C ARG A 13 10.63 8.96 -6.96
N LEU A 14 10.90 9.28 -5.69
CA LEU A 14 10.22 10.38 -5.01
C LEU A 14 10.72 11.75 -5.52
N PRO A 15 9.86 12.78 -5.49
CA PRO A 15 10.28 14.14 -5.80
C PRO A 15 11.42 14.61 -4.88
N PRO A 16 12.35 15.45 -5.37
CA PRO A 16 13.52 15.88 -4.60
C PRO A 16 13.18 16.74 -3.35
N ASN A 17 11.98 17.30 -3.30
CA ASN A 17 11.49 18.16 -2.22
C ASN A 17 10.51 17.44 -1.26
N VAL A 18 10.41 16.11 -1.34
CA VAL A 18 9.60 15.32 -0.43
C VAL A 18 10.12 15.42 1.01
N SER A 19 9.24 15.61 1.98
CA SER A 19 9.62 15.62 3.39
C SER A 19 9.88 14.21 3.91
N LEU A 20 10.71 14.07 4.95
CA LEU A 20 10.95 12.76 5.59
C LEU A 20 9.64 12.09 6.05
N ARG A 21 8.66 12.88 6.50
CA ARG A 21 7.35 12.35 6.92
C ARG A 21 6.55 11.78 5.75
N GLU A 22 6.66 12.38 4.57
CA GLU A 22 6.05 11.83 3.36
C GLU A 22 6.76 10.56 2.91
N ILE A 23 8.10 10.51 2.97
CA ILE A 23 8.86 9.28 2.68
C ILE A 23 8.40 8.12 3.57
N VAL A 24 8.24 8.34 4.87
CA VAL A 24 7.76 7.29 5.80
C VAL A 24 6.36 6.82 5.42
N ARG A 25 5.44 7.74 5.08
CA ARG A 25 4.08 7.38 4.64
C ARG A 25 4.07 6.54 3.36
N GLU A 26 4.94 6.87 2.40
CA GLU A 26 5.08 6.07 1.18
C GLU A 26 5.63 4.67 1.45
N ILE A 27 6.57 4.54 2.40
CA ILE A 27 7.06 3.23 2.85
C ILE A 27 5.94 2.42 3.51
N GLU A 28 5.17 3.05 4.41
CA GLU A 28 4.01 2.41 5.07
C GLU A 28 2.96 1.95 4.06
N PHE A 29 2.68 2.77 3.04
CA PHE A 29 1.77 2.40 1.96
C PHE A 29 2.25 1.16 1.20
N VAL A 30 3.53 1.13 0.79
CA VAL A 30 4.09 -0.04 0.07
C VAL A 30 4.09 -1.29 0.96
N ALA A 31 4.37 -1.16 2.25
CA ALA A 31 4.29 -2.28 3.19
C ALA A 31 2.86 -2.85 3.27
N ALA A 32 1.85 -2.00 3.41
CA ALA A 32 0.44 -2.40 3.45
C ALA A 32 -0.02 -3.07 2.14
N VAL A 33 0.43 -2.58 0.97
CA VAL A 33 0.13 -3.22 -0.32
C VAL A 33 0.75 -4.61 -0.40
N LYS A 34 2.01 -4.78 0.03
CA LYS A 34 2.66 -6.10 0.05
C LYS A 34 1.93 -7.08 0.96
N GLU A 35 1.56 -6.64 2.15
CA GLU A 35 0.76 -7.43 3.11
C GLU A 35 -0.56 -7.89 2.47
N GLY A 36 -1.32 -6.97 1.86
CA GLY A 36 -2.57 -7.32 1.20
C GLY A 36 -2.41 -8.31 0.03
N LEU A 37 -1.30 -8.24 -0.72
CA LEU A 37 -1.00 -9.23 -1.76
C LEU A 37 -0.69 -10.61 -1.17
N GLU A 38 0.07 -10.67 -0.07
CA GLU A 38 0.36 -11.92 0.64
C GLU A 38 -0.92 -12.54 1.23
N GLU A 39 -1.82 -11.74 1.78
CA GLU A 39 -3.14 -12.20 2.25
C GLU A 39 -3.99 -12.79 1.11
N ILE A 40 -3.97 -12.17 -0.07
CA ILE A 40 -4.65 -12.70 -1.26
C ILE A 40 -4.07 -14.06 -1.66
N ASP A 41 -2.74 -14.18 -1.72
CA ASP A 41 -2.06 -15.44 -2.04
C ASP A 41 -2.37 -16.55 -1.02
N GLN A 42 -2.65 -16.19 0.23
CA GLN A 42 -3.10 -17.10 1.30
C GLN A 42 -4.60 -17.41 1.25
N GLY A 43 -5.35 -16.85 0.30
CA GLY A 43 -6.79 -17.06 0.18
C GLY A 43 -7.63 -16.26 1.18
N GLN A 44 -7.06 -15.22 1.80
CA GLN A 44 -7.74 -14.34 2.75
C GLN A 44 -8.45 -13.15 2.06
N GLY A 45 -8.51 -13.15 0.73
CA GLY A 45 -9.26 -12.16 -0.02
C GLY A 45 -10.77 -12.19 0.30
N VAL A 46 -11.43 -11.05 0.10
CA VAL A 46 -12.88 -10.91 0.25
C VAL A 46 -13.57 -10.98 -1.11
N SER A 47 -14.87 -11.29 -1.12
CA SER A 47 -15.66 -11.35 -2.35
C SER A 47 -15.86 -9.96 -2.96
N ILE A 48 -16.16 -9.90 -4.26
CA ILE A 48 -16.40 -8.63 -4.96
C ILE A 48 -17.57 -7.85 -4.37
N GLU A 49 -18.62 -8.54 -3.92
CA GLU A 49 -19.79 -7.93 -3.27
C GLU A 49 -19.41 -7.30 -1.92
N SER A 50 -18.47 -7.92 -1.20
CA SER A 50 -17.94 -7.37 0.05
C SER A 50 -17.10 -6.11 -0.22
N VAL A 51 -16.32 -6.10 -1.30
CA VAL A 51 -15.55 -4.92 -1.74
C VAL A 51 -16.48 -3.76 -2.10
N GLU A 52 -17.57 -4.01 -2.83
CA GLU A 52 -18.55 -2.97 -3.18
C GLU A 52 -19.11 -2.26 -1.94
N GLN A 53 -19.47 -3.02 -0.90
CA GLN A 53 -19.95 -2.45 0.37
C GLN A 53 -18.87 -1.63 1.10
N MET A 54 -17.60 -2.05 1.04
CA MET A 54 -16.49 -1.29 1.62
C MET A 54 -16.26 0.04 0.89
N ILE A 55 -16.39 0.05 -0.44
CA ILE A 55 -16.23 1.26 -1.26
C ILE A 55 -17.36 2.27 -0.98
N GLU A 56 -18.59 1.80 -0.78
CA GLU A 56 -19.70 2.68 -0.39
C GLU A 56 -19.39 3.46 0.90
N ALA A 57 -18.76 2.81 1.89
CA ALA A 57 -18.36 3.44 3.15
C ALA A 57 -17.23 4.48 2.98
N TRP A 58 -16.46 4.43 1.89
CA TRP A 58 -15.41 5.41 1.60
C TRP A 58 -15.95 6.64 0.87
N THR A 59 -17.01 6.45 0.10
CA THR A 59 -17.64 7.49 -0.72
C THR A 59 -18.76 8.24 0.01
N THR A 60 -19.26 7.69 1.13
CA THR A 60 -20.16 8.41 2.05
C THR A 60 -19.38 9.29 3.03
N LYS A 61 -18.97 10.47 2.55
CA LYS A 61 -18.62 11.63 3.37
C LYS A 61 -19.01 12.94 2.69
#